data_AF-D7MDU6-F1
#
_entry.id   AF-D7MDU6-F1
#
_cell.length_a   1.000
_cell.length_b   1.000
_cell.length_c   1.000
_cell.angle_alpha   90.00
_cell.angle_beta   90.00
_cell.angle_gamma   90.00
#
_symmetry.space_group_name_H-M   'P 1'
#
loop_
_entity.id
_entity.type
_entity.pdbx_description
1 polymer ?
#
loop_
_entity_poly.entity_id
_entity_poly.type
_entity_poly.pdbx_seq_one_letter_code
_entity_poly.pdbx_strand_id
1 'polypeptide(L)'
;SRSWIEAREAGAAALRERPLDSGSLRLGVGKLPLLDRISKIGGKLSSAPSLPEIATLKLLQQVSALMFLTSVVPFFDFSAVETISADAVRNNFVDMKVDHIKGVVIFGNLSNESDGLKEPLAIFAETMDKSRAMLFPAPSKASKVGDVVPNLEETVEKEHKILLSRKSIIEKRKEEQERQQLEMELEEEQRKLTLLKLTEEAEQKRLATELKKRRRHRIHRGIEEKVTKQTVMEKAMSEKRKEDQEMEKKLQKLAKTMDYLERAKREEASPMIELHISNDKERLKSDLKEKKGWPECWIIVTSLRQAEFERIRKEKEEHLGQIIQARKQESDIERKRIYHLKSEEKKASGRRGSS
;
A
#
# COMPACT_ATOMS: atom_id res chain seq x y z
N SER A 1 57.24 17.16 -14.22
CA SER A 1 58.51 17.29 -14.96
C SER A 1 58.34 17.60 -16.45
N ARG A 2 57.32 17.11 -17.16
CA ARG A 2 57.07 17.47 -18.57
C ARG A 2 56.53 18.90 -18.78
N SER A 3 55.65 19.40 -17.91
CA SER A 3 55.09 20.76 -18.08
C SER A 3 56.09 21.91 -17.85
N TRP A 4 57.15 21.67 -17.08
CA TRP A 4 58.21 22.68 -16.85
C TRP A 4 59.22 22.74 -18.01
N ILE A 5 59.40 21.64 -18.74
CA ILE A 5 60.22 21.61 -19.96
C ILE A 5 59.45 22.26 -21.11
N GLU A 6 58.15 21.99 -21.24
CA GLU A 6 57.28 22.65 -22.25
C GLU A 6 57.15 24.15 -22.02
N ALA A 7 57.07 24.63 -20.77
CA ALA A 7 57.06 26.07 -20.49
C ALA A 7 58.40 26.76 -20.79
N ARG A 8 59.52 26.05 -20.61
CA ARG A 8 60.87 26.54 -20.92
C ARG A 8 61.15 26.51 -22.42
N GLU A 9 60.61 25.54 -23.15
CA GLU A 9 60.66 25.50 -24.63
C GLU A 9 59.69 26.52 -25.25
N ALA A 10 58.51 26.75 -24.68
CA ALA A 10 57.58 27.79 -25.13
C ALA A 10 58.12 29.21 -24.86
N GLY A 11 58.78 29.44 -23.73
CA GLY A 11 59.47 30.70 -23.44
C GLY A 11 60.70 30.95 -24.33
N ALA A 12 61.42 29.88 -24.71
CA ALA A 12 62.55 29.96 -25.65
C ALA A 12 62.09 30.10 -27.12
N ALA A 13 60.91 29.60 -27.48
CA ALA A 13 60.29 29.78 -28.79
C ALA A 13 59.71 31.19 -28.97
N ALA A 14 59.11 31.77 -27.92
CA ALA A 14 58.57 33.14 -27.96
C ALA A 14 59.65 34.24 -28.05
N LEU A 15 60.89 33.93 -27.69
CA LEU A 15 62.04 34.84 -27.86
C LEU A 15 62.79 34.64 -29.19
N ARG A 16 62.50 33.58 -29.95
CA ARG A 16 63.18 33.26 -31.23
C ARG A 16 62.33 33.55 -32.47
N GLU A 17 61.06 33.91 -32.30
CA GLU A 17 60.15 34.35 -33.35
C GLU A 17 59.44 35.64 -32.91
N ARG A 18 60.20 36.74 -32.76
CA ARG A 18 59.58 38.05 -33.01
C ARG A 18 59.55 38.20 -34.53
N PRO A 19 58.40 38.13 -35.19
CA PRO A 19 58.33 38.37 -36.62
C PRO A 19 58.90 39.77 -36.85
N LEU A 20 59.89 39.87 -37.75
CA LEU A 20 60.40 41.14 -38.27
C LEU A 20 59.17 41.98 -38.63
N ASP A 21 58.92 43.02 -37.84
CA ASP A 21 57.73 43.84 -38.01
C ASP A 21 57.74 44.33 -39.46
N SER A 22 56.74 43.88 -40.23
CA SER A 22 56.56 44.19 -41.65
C SER A 22 56.50 45.72 -41.92
N GLY A 23 56.38 46.53 -40.86
CA GLY A 23 56.56 47.98 -40.87
C GLY A 23 58.00 48.48 -41.07
N SER A 24 59.03 47.78 -40.56
CA SER A 24 60.41 48.28 -40.56
C SER A 24 61.07 48.29 -41.95
N LEU A 25 60.86 47.25 -42.76
CA LEU A 25 61.31 47.22 -44.17
C LEU A 25 60.48 48.15 -45.07
N ARG A 26 59.20 48.38 -44.73
CA ARG A 26 58.32 49.33 -45.45
C ARG A 26 58.68 50.79 -45.23
N LEU A 27 59.24 51.15 -44.08
CA LEU A 27 59.66 52.53 -43.77
C LEU A 27 60.82 53.00 -44.66
N GLY A 28 61.74 52.11 -45.03
CA GLY A 28 62.85 52.41 -45.94
C GLY A 28 62.38 52.58 -47.39
N VAL A 29 61.61 51.63 -47.91
CA VAL A 29 61.19 51.64 -49.32
C VAL A 29 60.08 52.66 -49.61
N GLY A 30 59.15 52.87 -48.66
CA GLY A 30 57.99 53.76 -48.83
C GLY A 30 58.33 55.26 -48.79
N LYS A 31 59.49 55.64 -48.26
CA LYS A 31 59.91 57.05 -48.14
C LYS A 31 60.77 57.55 -49.32
N LEU A 32 61.27 56.65 -50.18
CA LEU A 32 62.04 56.96 -51.40
C LEU A 32 61.35 57.95 -52.35
N PRO A 33 60.10 57.72 -52.80
CA PRO A 33 59.45 58.64 -53.73
C PRO A 33 59.03 59.98 -53.10
N LEU A 34 58.89 60.05 -51.77
CA LEU A 34 58.57 61.29 -51.05
C LEU A 34 59.81 62.18 -50.88
N LEU A 35 60.98 61.58 -50.65
CA LEU A 35 62.25 62.31 -50.54
C LEU A 35 62.73 62.82 -51.91
N ASP A 36 62.52 62.06 -53.00
CA ASP A 36 62.81 62.51 -54.37
C ASP A 36 61.92 63.71 -54.80
N ARG A 37 60.65 63.72 -54.35
CA ARG A 37 59.75 64.88 -54.56
C ARG A 37 60.16 66.12 -53.77
N ILE A 38 60.67 65.96 -52.55
CA ILE A 38 61.13 67.08 -51.71
C ILE A 38 62.49 67.62 -52.20
N SER A 39 63.37 66.75 -52.69
CA SER A 39 64.63 67.12 -53.34
C SER A 39 64.42 68.01 -54.58
N LYS A 40 63.39 67.73 -55.38
CA LYS A 40 63.02 68.54 -56.57
C LYS A 40 62.41 69.92 -56.26
N ILE A 41 61.94 70.16 -55.03
CA ILE A 41 61.37 71.45 -54.59
C ILE A 41 62.48 72.34 -53.96
N GLY A 42 63.74 72.11 -54.37
CA GLY A 42 64.95 72.68 -53.81
C GLY A 42 64.95 74.20 -53.69
N GLY A 43 64.76 74.69 -52.47
CA GLY A 43 65.01 76.07 -52.09
C GLY A 43 64.52 76.39 -50.69
N LYS A 44 65.43 76.35 -49.69
CA LYS A 44 65.29 76.80 -48.27
C LYS A 44 65.06 75.75 -47.17
N LEU A 45 65.60 74.53 -47.26
CA LEU A 45 65.63 73.56 -46.13
C LEU A 45 67.05 73.10 -45.74
N SER A 46 68.09 73.93 -45.98
CA SER A 46 69.50 73.54 -45.80
C SER A 46 70.04 73.70 -44.36
N SER A 47 69.21 73.72 -43.32
CA SER A 47 69.67 74.00 -41.94
C SER A 47 68.99 73.17 -40.84
N ALA A 48 68.49 71.98 -41.18
CA ALA A 48 68.07 70.96 -40.21
C ALA A 48 68.73 69.63 -40.58
N PRO A 49 69.07 68.74 -39.61
CA PRO A 49 69.61 67.42 -39.93
C PRO A 49 68.67 66.76 -40.93
N SER A 50 69.25 66.23 -42.00
CA SER A 50 68.47 65.82 -43.16
C SER A 50 67.45 64.77 -42.69
N LEU A 51 66.16 64.92 -43.06
CA LEU A 51 65.10 63.95 -42.72
C LEU A 51 65.52 62.46 -42.88
N PRO A 52 66.40 62.11 -43.85
CA PRO A 52 67.03 60.80 -43.93
C PRO A 52 67.82 60.34 -42.69
N GLU A 53 68.60 61.18 -42.02
CA GLU A 53 69.40 60.83 -40.83
C GLU A 53 68.53 60.42 -39.63
N ILE A 54 67.44 61.15 -39.39
CA ILE A 54 66.52 60.81 -38.30
C ILE A 54 65.80 59.49 -38.60
N ALA A 55 65.51 59.23 -39.88
CA ALA A 55 64.90 57.98 -40.31
C ALA A 55 65.87 56.79 -40.15
N THR A 56 67.17 56.96 -40.45
CA THR A 56 68.17 55.91 -40.25
C THR A 56 68.40 55.63 -38.77
N LEU A 57 68.44 56.64 -37.90
CA LEU A 57 68.57 56.44 -36.45
C LEU A 57 67.37 55.71 -35.83
N LYS A 58 66.14 56.07 -36.22
CA LYS A 58 64.94 55.35 -35.76
C LYS A 58 64.91 53.91 -36.25
N LEU A 59 65.34 53.68 -37.49
CA LEU A 59 65.46 52.34 -38.05
C LEU A 59 66.56 51.54 -37.30
N LEU A 60 67.69 52.16 -36.98
CA LEU A 60 68.78 51.55 -36.21
C LEU A 60 68.34 51.16 -34.79
N GLN A 61 67.49 51.96 -34.15
CA GLN A 61 66.93 51.65 -32.82
C GLN A 61 65.90 50.51 -32.86
N GLN A 62 65.12 50.38 -33.94
CA GLN A 62 64.07 49.36 -34.07
C GLN A 62 64.57 48.01 -34.58
N VAL A 63 65.66 47.99 -35.34
CA VAL A 63 66.18 46.76 -35.96
C VAL A 63 67.14 46.07 -35.00
N SER A 64 66.67 45.03 -34.30
CA SER A 64 67.42 44.38 -33.22
C SER A 64 68.40 43.27 -33.66
N ALA A 65 68.53 42.95 -34.95
CA ALA A 65 69.59 42.11 -35.54
C ALA A 65 69.32 41.86 -37.04
N LEU A 66 70.12 42.40 -37.96
CA LEU A 66 70.06 42.02 -39.38
C LEU A 66 71.45 42.01 -40.03
N MET A 67 71.67 41.02 -40.90
CA MET A 67 72.99 40.66 -41.44
C MET A 67 73.56 41.61 -42.49
N PHE A 68 72.85 42.66 -42.95
CA PHE A 68 73.41 43.65 -43.88
C PHE A 68 72.72 45.01 -43.72
N LEU A 69 73.37 45.99 -43.07
CA LEU A 69 72.83 47.35 -42.90
C LEU A 69 72.58 48.07 -44.24
N THR A 70 73.41 47.82 -45.25
CA THR A 70 73.39 48.49 -46.55
C THR A 70 72.14 48.17 -47.36
N SER A 71 71.50 47.02 -47.16
CA SER A 71 70.28 46.66 -47.88
C SER A 71 69.02 47.32 -47.31
N VAL A 72 69.05 47.72 -46.04
CA VAL A 72 67.90 48.29 -45.34
C VAL A 72 67.85 49.82 -45.47
N VAL A 73 69.00 50.46 -45.70
CA VAL A 73 69.12 51.91 -45.93
C VAL A 73 69.56 52.18 -47.38
N PRO A 74 68.64 52.23 -48.35
CA PRO A 74 68.98 52.47 -49.76
C PRO A 74 69.32 53.94 -50.07
N PHE A 75 69.27 54.84 -49.07
CA PHE A 75 69.40 56.28 -49.24
C PHE A 75 70.85 56.80 -49.15
N PHE A 76 71.73 56.02 -48.55
CA PHE A 76 73.09 56.44 -48.23
C PHE A 76 74.07 55.34 -48.63
N ASP A 77 75.27 55.75 -49.07
CA ASP A 77 76.37 54.83 -49.32
C ASP A 77 76.86 54.22 -48.00
N PHE A 78 77.51 53.06 -48.09
CA PHE A 78 78.03 52.32 -46.93
C PHE A 78 78.86 53.22 -45.97
N SER A 79 79.73 54.07 -46.52
CA SER A 79 80.57 54.98 -45.73
C SER A 79 79.76 56.01 -44.92
N ALA A 80 78.66 56.52 -45.47
CA ALA A 80 77.78 57.46 -44.77
C ALA A 80 76.96 56.74 -43.69
N VAL A 81 76.45 55.54 -43.97
CA VAL A 81 75.73 54.71 -42.99
C VAL A 81 76.65 54.29 -41.84
N GLU A 82 77.90 53.93 -42.13
CA GLU A 82 78.91 53.60 -41.14
C GLU A 82 79.24 54.80 -40.25
N THR A 83 79.40 55.99 -40.82
CA THR A 83 79.67 57.21 -40.05
C THR A 83 78.50 57.57 -39.14
N ILE A 84 77.27 57.55 -39.65
CA ILE A 84 76.06 57.84 -38.86
C ILE A 84 75.86 56.80 -37.75
N SER A 85 76.11 55.53 -38.03
CA SER A 85 75.96 54.46 -37.04
C SER A 85 77.07 54.49 -35.99
N ALA A 86 78.31 54.84 -36.34
CA ALA A 86 79.39 55.09 -35.39
C ALA A 86 79.11 56.31 -34.50
N ASP A 87 78.52 57.37 -35.05
CA ASP A 87 78.10 58.54 -34.28
C ASP A 87 76.93 58.22 -33.34
N ALA A 88 75.97 57.39 -33.77
CA ALA A 88 74.86 56.91 -32.95
C ALA A 88 75.36 56.10 -31.73
N VAL A 89 76.35 55.24 -31.93
CA VAL A 89 77.00 54.48 -30.84
C VAL A 89 77.78 55.41 -29.92
N ARG A 90 78.56 56.35 -30.48
CA ARG A 90 79.35 57.32 -29.70
C ARG A 90 78.48 58.18 -28.79
N ASN A 91 77.31 58.57 -29.26
CA ASN A 91 76.36 59.39 -28.51
C ASN A 91 75.39 58.55 -27.65
N ASN A 92 75.66 57.24 -27.47
CA ASN A 92 74.86 56.29 -26.68
C ASN A 92 73.38 56.19 -27.11
N PHE A 93 73.07 56.48 -28.38
CA PHE A 93 71.70 56.31 -28.90
C PHE A 93 71.39 54.84 -29.22
N VAL A 94 72.40 54.06 -29.61
CA VAL A 94 72.25 52.64 -29.93
C VAL A 94 73.48 51.86 -29.44
N ASP A 95 73.27 50.76 -28.72
CA ASP A 95 74.32 49.80 -28.39
C ASP A 95 74.52 48.84 -29.56
N MET A 96 75.61 49.01 -30.30
CA MET A 96 75.88 48.25 -31.52
C MET A 96 77.37 47.88 -31.62
N LYS A 97 77.64 46.67 -32.08
CA LYS A 97 78.99 46.17 -32.40
C LYS A 97 79.06 45.71 -33.86
N VAL A 98 80.02 46.23 -34.62
CA VAL A 98 80.22 45.89 -36.03
C VAL A 98 81.40 44.92 -36.15
N ASP A 99 81.16 43.73 -36.73
CA ASP A 99 82.20 42.77 -37.10
C ASP A 99 82.43 42.83 -38.62
N HIS A 100 83.49 43.55 -39.03
CA HIS A 100 83.82 43.76 -40.43
C HIS A 100 84.30 42.48 -41.15
N ILE A 101 84.81 41.48 -40.40
CA ILE A 101 85.31 40.22 -40.99
C ILE A 101 84.14 39.33 -41.37
N LYS A 102 83.10 39.29 -40.52
CA LYS A 102 81.89 38.49 -40.77
C LYS A 102 80.80 39.28 -41.50
N GLY A 103 80.97 40.61 -41.61
CA GLY A 103 79.98 41.51 -42.20
C GLY A 103 78.70 41.63 -41.37
N VAL A 104 78.74 41.35 -40.06
CA VAL A 104 77.56 41.30 -39.18
C VAL A 104 77.56 42.45 -38.20
N VAL A 105 76.39 43.00 -37.95
CA VAL A 105 76.15 44.01 -36.92
C VAL A 105 75.30 43.42 -35.81
N ILE A 106 75.82 43.46 -34.58
CA ILE A 106 75.19 42.93 -33.38
C ILE A 106 74.63 44.11 -32.58
N PHE A 107 73.32 44.14 -32.37
CA PHE A 107 72.65 45.14 -31.54
C PHE A 107 72.42 44.58 -30.14
N GLY A 108 72.76 45.35 -29.12
CA GLY A 108 72.50 45.03 -27.72
C GLY A 108 73.73 45.08 -26.81
N ASN A 109 73.47 45.47 -25.57
CA ASN A 109 74.42 45.45 -24.46
C ASN A 109 74.97 44.03 -24.23
N LEU A 110 76.22 43.80 -24.65
CA LEU A 110 77.00 42.62 -24.29
C LEU A 110 77.58 42.72 -22.86
N SER A 111 77.17 43.71 -22.06
CA SER A 111 77.51 43.79 -20.65
C SER A 111 76.68 42.79 -19.85
N ASN A 112 77.34 42.10 -18.92
CA ASN A 112 76.79 41.04 -18.05
C ASN A 112 75.69 41.51 -17.06
N GLU A 113 75.07 42.66 -17.31
CA GLU A 113 74.04 43.27 -16.48
C GLU A 113 72.78 43.44 -17.34
N SER A 114 72.08 42.35 -17.63
CA SER A 114 70.76 42.44 -18.24
C SER A 114 69.78 42.99 -17.20
N ASP A 115 69.32 44.22 -17.42
CA ASP A 115 68.22 44.84 -16.66
C ASP A 115 66.93 43.99 -16.65
N GLY A 116 66.83 43.00 -17.56
CA GLY A 116 65.72 42.06 -17.65
C GLY A 116 65.53 41.09 -16.47
N LEU A 117 66.49 40.95 -15.55
CA LEU A 117 66.33 40.11 -14.34
C LEU A 117 65.92 40.88 -13.10
N LYS A 118 66.07 42.22 -13.10
CA LYS A 118 65.71 43.03 -11.91
C LYS A 118 64.20 43.00 -11.66
N GLU A 119 63.41 43.15 -12.71
CA GLU A 119 61.95 43.14 -12.62
C GLU A 119 61.38 41.77 -12.18
N PRO A 120 61.78 40.63 -12.78
CA PRO A 120 61.37 39.31 -12.29
C PRO A 120 61.77 39.02 -10.84
N LEU A 121 62.96 39.45 -10.40
CA LEU A 121 63.43 39.25 -9.03
C LEU A 121 62.63 40.09 -8.03
N ALA A 122 62.26 41.32 -8.39
CA ALA A 122 61.40 42.17 -7.56
C ALA A 122 60.00 41.56 -7.41
N ILE A 123 59.39 41.10 -8.51
CA ILE A 123 58.09 40.42 -8.50
C ILE A 123 58.13 39.16 -7.63
N PHE A 124 59.22 38.37 -7.74
CA PHE A 124 59.41 37.18 -6.92
C PHE A 124 59.53 37.50 -5.42
N ALA A 125 60.31 38.51 -5.04
CA ALA A 125 60.44 38.94 -3.65
C ALA A 125 59.08 39.38 -3.08
N GLU A 126 58.33 40.19 -3.83
CA GLU A 126 57.03 40.71 -3.39
C GLU A 126 55.98 39.59 -3.25
N THR A 127 55.96 38.62 -4.16
CA THR A 127 55.05 37.47 -4.07
C THR A 127 55.40 36.54 -2.91
N MET A 128 56.69 36.35 -2.62
CA MET A 128 57.14 35.61 -1.45
C MET A 128 56.77 36.30 -0.14
N ASP A 129 56.91 37.62 -0.06
CA ASP A 129 56.51 38.40 1.13
C ASP A 129 55.00 38.34 1.36
N LYS A 130 54.18 38.41 0.30
CA LYS A 130 52.73 38.21 0.38
C LYS A 130 52.38 36.82 0.90
N SER A 131 53.02 35.77 0.37
CA SER A 131 52.82 34.39 0.81
C SER A 131 53.21 34.19 2.27
N ARG A 132 54.34 34.78 2.69
CA ARG A 132 54.81 34.75 4.08
C ARG A 132 53.83 35.47 5.02
N ALA A 133 53.28 36.60 4.61
CA ALA A 133 52.28 37.32 5.41
C ALA A 133 50.97 36.53 5.61
N MET A 134 50.59 35.67 4.63
CA MET A 134 49.44 34.78 4.76
C MET A 134 49.70 33.60 5.70
N LEU A 135 50.90 33.01 5.63
CA LEU A 135 51.26 31.84 6.46
C LEU A 135 51.61 32.22 7.89
N PHE A 136 52.26 33.37 8.08
CA PHE A 136 52.73 33.87 9.37
C PHE A 136 52.24 35.30 9.58
N PRO A 137 50.95 35.51 9.85
CA PRO A 137 50.42 36.83 10.18
C PRO A 137 51.15 37.37 11.42
N ALA A 138 51.65 38.61 11.32
CA ALA A 138 52.41 39.23 12.41
C ALA A 138 51.60 39.21 13.73
N PRO A 139 52.24 38.86 14.88
CA PRO A 139 51.54 38.68 16.16
C PRO A 139 50.84 39.95 16.66
N SER A 140 51.18 41.13 16.15
CA SER A 140 50.59 42.41 16.55
C SER A 140 49.15 42.64 16.06
N LYS A 141 48.68 41.87 15.05
CA LYS A 141 47.28 41.93 14.58
C LYS A 141 46.44 40.73 15.03
N ALA A 142 47.07 39.64 15.45
CA ALA A 142 46.39 38.48 16.00
C ALA A 142 46.03 38.63 17.49
N SER A 143 46.80 39.40 18.28
CA SER A 143 46.57 39.52 19.73
C SER A 143 45.30 40.29 20.09
N LYS A 144 44.82 41.19 19.22
CA LYS A 144 43.63 42.00 19.51
C LYS A 144 42.33 41.19 19.52
N VAL A 145 42.30 40.00 18.95
CA VAL A 145 41.11 39.14 18.98
C VAL A 145 40.92 38.48 20.35
N GLY A 146 42.03 38.09 21.00
CA GLY A 146 42.00 37.56 22.37
C GLY A 146 41.54 38.60 23.39
N ASP A 147 41.81 39.88 23.13
CA ASP A 147 41.39 41.01 23.99
C ASP A 147 39.92 41.43 23.77
N VAL A 148 39.33 41.18 22.59
CA VAL A 148 37.94 41.54 22.27
C VAL A 148 36.94 40.52 22.84
N VAL A 149 37.33 39.24 22.95
CA VAL A 149 36.53 38.21 23.62
C VAL A 149 37.42 37.39 24.56
N PRO A 150 37.72 37.92 25.75
CA PRO A 150 38.34 37.12 26.79
C PRO A 150 37.43 35.91 27.08
N ASN A 151 38.04 34.73 27.18
CA ASN A 151 37.38 33.46 27.50
C ASN A 151 36.46 32.86 26.41
N LEU A 152 36.76 33.15 25.13
CA LEU A 152 36.04 32.58 23.98
C LEU A 152 35.93 31.05 24.04
N GLU A 153 37.01 30.35 24.39
CA GLU A 153 37.04 28.88 24.50
C GLU A 153 35.98 28.36 25.48
N GLU A 154 35.92 28.93 26.70
CA GLU A 154 34.89 28.56 27.68
C GLU A 154 33.48 28.89 27.21
N THR A 155 33.27 30.02 26.52
CA THR A 155 31.94 30.39 26.01
C THR A 155 31.49 29.42 24.91
N VAL A 156 32.38 29.04 24.00
CA VAL A 156 32.10 28.08 22.93
C VAL A 156 31.78 26.71 23.51
N GLU A 157 32.51 26.25 24.53
CA GLU A 157 32.23 24.97 25.19
C GLU A 157 30.87 24.96 25.92
N LYS A 158 30.54 26.05 26.60
CA LYS A 158 29.25 26.20 27.29
C LYS A 158 28.11 26.21 26.28
N GLU A 159 28.23 26.97 25.19
CA GLU A 159 27.25 26.97 24.11
C GLU A 159 27.12 25.60 23.44
N HIS A 160 28.23 24.91 23.21
CA HIS A 160 28.19 23.56 22.64
C HIS A 160 27.40 22.59 23.53
N LYS A 161 27.61 22.62 24.85
CA LYS A 161 26.82 21.81 25.81
C LYS A 161 25.33 22.20 25.81
N ILE A 162 25.02 23.49 25.72
CA ILE A 162 23.63 23.99 25.62
C ILE A 162 22.99 23.52 24.31
N LEU A 163 23.71 23.55 23.19
CA LEU A 163 23.21 23.08 21.90
C LEU A 163 22.95 21.57 21.90
N LEU A 164 23.83 20.77 22.50
CA LEU A 164 23.64 19.33 22.65
C LEU A 164 22.40 18.99 23.49
N SER A 165 22.24 19.65 24.64
CA SER A 165 21.05 19.46 25.48
C SER A 165 19.77 19.93 24.78
N ARG A 166 19.82 21.06 24.08
CA ARG A 166 18.70 21.54 23.24
C ARG A 166 18.36 20.54 22.13
N LYS A 167 19.34 19.96 21.47
CA LYS A 167 19.14 18.92 20.44
C LYS A 167 18.40 17.71 21.03
N SER A 168 18.83 17.22 22.19
CA SER A 168 18.17 16.11 22.88
C SER A 168 16.72 16.44 23.26
N ILE A 169 16.44 17.66 23.74
CA ILE A 169 15.07 18.08 24.06
C ILE A 169 14.19 18.14 22.81
N ILE A 170 14.72 18.66 21.69
CA ILE A 170 13.99 18.74 20.43
C ILE A 170 13.68 17.34 19.90
N GLU A 171 14.65 16.43 19.95
CA GLU A 171 14.48 15.04 19.53
C GLU A 171 13.38 14.34 20.34
N LYS A 172 13.42 14.42 21.67
CA LYS A 172 12.37 13.86 22.54
C LYS A 172 11.00 14.47 22.27
N ARG A 173 10.91 15.78 22.02
CA ARG A 173 9.63 16.44 21.70
C ARG A 173 9.07 15.97 20.36
N LYS A 174 9.93 15.76 19.36
CA LYS A 174 9.50 15.24 18.05
C LYS A 174 9.02 13.80 18.17
N GLU A 175 9.77 12.96 18.89
CA GLU A 175 9.39 11.58 19.16
C GLU A 175 8.05 11.51 19.91
N GLU A 176 7.84 12.36 20.93
CA GLU A 176 6.59 12.40 21.66
C GLU A 176 5.42 12.91 20.80
N GLN A 177 5.64 13.90 19.94
CA GLN A 177 4.63 14.36 18.97
C GLN A 177 4.26 13.25 17.97
N GLU A 178 5.23 12.51 17.47
CA GLU A 178 5.01 11.37 16.57
C GLU A 178 4.23 10.26 17.28
N ARG A 179 4.58 9.95 18.54
CA ARG A 179 3.81 8.99 19.36
C ARG A 179 2.37 9.43 19.58
N GLN A 180 2.13 10.70 19.88
CA GLN A 180 0.78 11.24 20.05
C GLN A 180 -0.03 11.18 18.75
N GLN A 181 0.59 11.43 17.60
CA GLN A 181 -0.07 11.29 16.29
C GLN A 181 -0.47 9.84 16.02
N LEU A 182 0.44 8.88 16.26
CA LEU A 182 0.14 7.46 16.11
C LEU A 182 -0.95 6.98 17.06
N GLU A 183 -0.99 7.49 18.29
CA GLU A 183 -2.03 7.16 19.27
C GLU A 183 -3.40 7.69 18.82
N MET A 184 -3.46 8.94 18.30
CA MET A 184 -4.68 9.49 17.72
C MET A 184 -5.15 8.70 16.49
N GLU A 185 -4.24 8.29 15.59
CA GLU A 185 -4.58 7.46 14.43
C GLU A 185 -5.15 6.10 14.84
N LEU A 186 -4.55 5.44 15.83
CA LEU A 186 -5.06 4.19 16.38
C LEU A 186 -6.45 4.36 17.00
N GLU A 187 -6.68 5.44 17.74
CA GLU A 187 -8.00 5.73 18.32
C GLU A 187 -9.04 5.99 17.23
N GLU A 188 -8.69 6.72 16.16
CA GLU A 188 -9.55 6.93 15.00
C GLU A 188 -9.88 5.61 14.27
N GLU A 189 -8.90 4.74 14.05
CA GLU A 189 -9.13 3.41 13.47
C GLU A 189 -10.01 2.54 14.36
N GLN A 190 -9.82 2.57 15.68
CA GLN A 190 -10.70 1.90 16.63
C GLN A 190 -12.13 2.47 16.60
N ARG A 191 -12.29 3.79 16.50
CA ARG A 191 -13.60 4.45 16.35
C ARG A 191 -14.30 4.04 15.05
N LYS A 192 -13.57 3.96 13.93
CA LYS A 192 -14.11 3.44 12.66
C LYS A 192 -14.53 1.98 12.79
N LEU A 193 -13.71 1.15 13.41
CA LEU A 193 -14.02 -0.27 13.59
C LEU A 193 -15.26 -0.48 14.49
N THR A 194 -15.37 0.28 15.58
CA THR A 194 -16.54 0.21 16.46
C THR A 194 -17.81 0.70 15.77
N LEU A 195 -17.71 1.76 14.95
CA LEU A 195 -18.82 2.22 14.11
C LEU A 195 -19.25 1.15 13.11
N LEU A 196 -18.30 0.52 12.40
CA LEU A 196 -18.58 -0.56 11.46
C LEU A 196 -19.29 -1.73 12.15
N LYS A 197 -18.77 -2.22 13.28
CA LYS A 197 -19.41 -3.28 14.07
C LYS A 197 -20.83 -2.89 14.50
N LEU A 198 -21.04 -1.64 14.91
CA LEU A 198 -22.37 -1.15 15.28
C LEU A 198 -23.34 -1.17 14.09
N THR A 199 -22.87 -0.79 12.89
CA THR A 199 -23.68 -0.84 11.67
C THR A 199 -24.00 -2.27 11.26
N GLU A 200 -23.03 -3.18 11.28
CA GLU A 200 -23.23 -4.61 10.99
C GLU A 200 -24.22 -5.23 11.98
N GLU A 201 -24.09 -4.96 13.28
CA GLU A 201 -25.04 -5.43 14.29
C GLU A 201 -26.46 -4.88 14.07
N ALA A 202 -26.58 -3.61 13.68
CA ALA A 202 -27.87 -3.00 13.37
C ALA A 202 -28.52 -3.68 12.15
N GLU A 203 -27.75 -3.98 11.10
CA GLU A 203 -28.22 -4.72 9.94
C GLU A 203 -28.64 -6.15 10.30
N GLN A 204 -27.84 -6.87 11.09
CA GLN A 204 -28.19 -8.20 11.58
C GLN A 204 -29.50 -8.20 12.39
N LYS A 205 -29.69 -7.19 13.25
CA LYS A 205 -30.95 -7.01 14.00
C LYS A 205 -32.12 -6.76 13.04
N ARG A 206 -31.95 -5.92 12.01
CA ARG A 206 -32.97 -5.70 10.97
C ARG A 206 -33.34 -7.00 10.26
N LEU A 207 -32.36 -7.76 9.77
CA LEU A 207 -32.57 -9.05 9.11
C LEU A 207 -33.26 -10.06 10.04
N ALA A 208 -32.85 -10.16 11.30
CA ALA A 208 -33.47 -11.04 12.28
C ALA A 208 -34.95 -10.67 12.54
N THR A 209 -35.27 -9.38 12.61
CA THR A 209 -36.67 -8.93 12.76
C THR A 209 -37.49 -9.22 11.51
N GLU A 210 -36.93 -9.06 10.31
CA GLU A 210 -37.60 -9.39 9.07
C GLU A 210 -37.86 -10.90 8.92
N LEU A 211 -36.88 -11.75 9.26
CA LEU A 211 -37.06 -13.20 9.30
C LEU A 211 -38.14 -13.62 10.31
N LYS A 212 -38.17 -13.01 11.50
CA LYS A 212 -39.25 -13.23 12.47
C LYS A 212 -40.61 -12.82 11.91
N LYS A 213 -40.70 -11.67 11.22
CA LYS A 213 -41.94 -11.23 10.56
C LYS A 213 -42.38 -12.22 9.47
N ARG A 214 -41.48 -12.66 8.59
CA ARG A 214 -41.77 -13.66 7.55
C ARG A 214 -42.20 -15.00 8.14
N ARG A 215 -41.55 -15.46 9.21
CA ARG A 215 -41.94 -16.69 9.93
C ARG A 215 -43.33 -16.55 10.54
N ARG A 216 -43.63 -15.44 11.22
CA ARG A 216 -44.97 -15.16 11.76
C ARG A 216 -46.02 -15.16 10.66
N HIS A 217 -45.72 -14.53 9.53
CA HIS A 217 -46.64 -14.49 8.39
C HIS A 217 -46.90 -15.89 7.80
N ARG A 218 -45.88 -16.74 7.66
CA ARG A 218 -46.05 -18.14 7.23
C ARG A 218 -46.92 -18.94 8.20
N ILE A 219 -46.69 -18.78 9.50
CA ILE A 219 -47.48 -19.46 10.54
C ILE A 219 -48.93 -18.96 10.50
N HIS A 220 -49.14 -17.64 10.38
CA HIS A 220 -50.48 -17.05 10.32
C HIS A 220 -51.26 -17.56 9.12
N ARG A 221 -50.66 -17.52 7.92
CA ARG A 221 -51.27 -18.08 6.70
C ARG A 221 -51.57 -19.58 6.83
N GLY A 222 -50.65 -20.34 7.43
CA GLY A 222 -50.86 -21.77 7.68
C GLY A 222 -51.98 -22.05 8.68
N ILE A 223 -52.21 -21.16 9.66
CA ILE A 223 -53.36 -21.24 10.58
C ILE A 223 -54.64 -20.87 9.84
N GLU A 224 -54.67 -19.77 9.08
CA GLU A 224 -55.82 -19.37 8.27
C GLU A 224 -56.26 -20.49 7.31
N GLU A 225 -55.30 -21.13 6.62
CA GLU A 225 -55.60 -22.24 5.71
C GLU A 225 -56.09 -23.50 6.43
N LYS A 226 -55.56 -23.79 7.63
CA LYS A 226 -56.06 -24.91 8.44
C LYS A 226 -57.47 -24.64 8.97
N VAL A 227 -57.75 -23.42 9.40
CA VAL A 227 -59.08 -23.01 9.86
C VAL A 227 -60.08 -23.08 8.70
N THR A 228 -59.73 -22.60 7.51
CA THR A 228 -60.63 -22.72 6.35
C THR A 228 -60.89 -24.20 5.99
N LYS A 229 -59.86 -25.05 5.94
CA LYS A 229 -60.05 -26.51 5.74
C LYS A 229 -60.93 -27.14 6.82
N GLN A 230 -60.73 -26.79 8.10
CA GLN A 230 -61.57 -27.27 9.20
C GLN A 230 -63.01 -26.80 9.05
N THR A 231 -63.25 -25.52 8.72
CA THR A 231 -64.61 -25.00 8.52
C THR A 231 -65.32 -25.64 7.33
N VAL A 232 -64.61 -25.94 6.24
CA VAL A 232 -65.18 -26.66 5.09
C VAL A 232 -65.54 -28.10 5.48
N MET A 233 -64.65 -28.77 6.20
CA MET A 233 -64.90 -30.13 6.68
C MET A 233 -66.06 -30.19 7.69
N GLU A 234 -66.14 -29.23 8.60
CA GLU A 234 -67.23 -29.12 9.57
C GLU A 234 -68.57 -28.89 8.89
N LYS A 235 -68.63 -28.01 7.87
CA LYS A 235 -69.82 -27.81 7.04
C LYS A 235 -70.24 -29.11 6.35
N ALA A 236 -69.31 -29.82 5.70
CA ALA A 236 -69.59 -31.10 5.06
C ALA A 236 -70.08 -32.18 6.04
N MET A 237 -69.51 -32.25 7.25
CA MET A 237 -69.97 -33.16 8.30
C MET A 237 -71.36 -32.77 8.83
N SER A 238 -71.67 -31.48 8.91
CA SER A 238 -72.98 -30.99 9.33
C SER A 238 -74.07 -31.27 8.28
N GLU A 239 -73.73 -31.19 6.99
CA GLU A 239 -74.64 -31.54 5.89
C GLU A 239 -74.95 -33.04 5.89
N LYS A 240 -73.94 -33.90 6.02
CA LYS A 240 -74.17 -35.35 6.19
C LYS A 240 -75.08 -35.68 7.37
N ARG A 241 -74.87 -35.03 8.52
CA ARG A 241 -75.76 -35.21 9.69
C ARG A 241 -77.20 -34.80 9.40
N LYS A 242 -77.43 -33.75 8.61
CA LYS A 242 -78.79 -33.34 8.19
C LYS A 242 -79.40 -34.35 7.24
N GLU A 243 -78.65 -34.85 6.27
CA GLU A 243 -79.09 -35.92 5.36
C GLU A 243 -79.48 -37.19 6.13
N ASP A 244 -78.63 -37.64 7.06
CA ASP A 244 -78.92 -38.79 7.92
C ASP A 244 -80.20 -38.58 8.73
N GLN A 245 -80.39 -37.38 9.31
CA GLN A 245 -81.63 -37.05 10.03
C GLN A 245 -82.87 -37.01 9.12
N GLU A 246 -82.75 -36.54 7.89
CA GLU A 246 -83.86 -36.57 6.92
C GLU A 246 -84.20 -37.99 6.48
N MET A 247 -83.18 -38.82 6.23
CA MET A 247 -83.35 -40.23 5.90
C MET A 247 -83.96 -41.00 7.08
N GLU A 248 -83.52 -40.74 8.31
CA GLU A 248 -84.10 -41.29 9.52
C GLU A 248 -85.59 -40.90 9.65
N LYS A 249 -85.95 -39.64 9.38
CA LYS A 249 -87.37 -39.22 9.36
C LYS A 249 -88.16 -39.94 8.27
N LYS A 250 -87.58 -40.17 7.09
CA LYS A 250 -88.22 -40.95 6.00
C LYS A 250 -88.41 -42.41 6.42
N LEU A 251 -87.40 -43.02 7.05
CA LEU A 251 -87.46 -44.36 7.61
C LEU A 251 -88.52 -44.46 8.71
N GLN A 252 -88.60 -43.50 9.62
CA GLN A 252 -89.65 -43.45 10.65
C GLN A 252 -91.06 -43.32 10.05
N LYS A 253 -91.23 -42.54 8.97
CA LYS A 253 -92.51 -42.48 8.24
C LYS A 253 -92.83 -43.83 7.61
N LEU A 254 -91.86 -44.48 6.97
CA LEU A 254 -92.03 -45.80 6.37
C LEU A 254 -92.37 -46.86 7.44
N ALA A 255 -91.69 -46.84 8.58
CA ALA A 255 -91.97 -47.72 9.72
C ALA A 255 -93.41 -47.52 10.22
N LYS A 256 -93.86 -46.27 10.37
CA LYS A 256 -95.26 -45.99 10.73
C LYS A 256 -96.24 -46.53 9.68
N THR A 257 -95.98 -46.36 8.39
CA THR A 257 -96.84 -46.92 7.34
C THR A 257 -96.86 -48.44 7.38
N MET A 258 -95.71 -49.08 7.64
CA MET A 258 -95.62 -50.53 7.82
C MET A 258 -96.44 -50.99 9.04
N ASP A 259 -96.34 -50.30 10.17
CA ASP A 259 -97.14 -50.59 11.36
C ASP A 259 -98.65 -50.48 11.10
N TYR A 260 -99.10 -49.48 10.33
CA TYR A 260 -100.50 -49.37 9.93
C TYR A 260 -100.95 -50.54 9.04
N LEU A 261 -100.14 -50.91 8.05
CA LEU A 261 -100.43 -52.05 7.17
C LEU A 261 -100.42 -53.38 7.92
N GLU A 262 -99.48 -53.57 8.84
CA GLU A 262 -99.45 -54.75 9.71
C GLU A 262 -100.66 -54.80 10.64
N ARG A 263 -101.06 -53.67 11.23
CA ARG A 263 -102.25 -53.59 12.09
C ARG A 263 -103.52 -53.92 11.30
N ALA A 264 -103.67 -53.39 10.09
CA ALA A 264 -104.78 -53.73 9.20
C ALA A 264 -104.80 -55.23 8.86
N LYS A 265 -103.65 -55.83 8.52
CA LYS A 265 -103.54 -57.28 8.30
C LYS A 265 -103.88 -58.10 9.55
N ARG A 266 -103.55 -57.62 10.75
CA ARG A 266 -103.92 -58.28 12.02
C ARG A 266 -105.42 -58.19 12.30
N GLU A 267 -106.07 -57.08 11.96
CA GLU A 267 -107.52 -56.92 12.11
C GLU A 267 -108.30 -57.79 11.10
N GLU A 268 -107.81 -57.94 9.86
CA GLU A 268 -108.34 -58.91 8.89
C GLU A 268 -108.11 -60.37 9.32
N ALA A 269 -106.99 -60.67 9.96
CA ALA A 269 -106.71 -62.00 10.52
C ALA A 269 -107.40 -62.25 11.87
N SER A 270 -107.88 -61.21 12.56
CA SER A 270 -108.55 -61.28 13.86
C SER A 270 -109.75 -62.24 13.89
N PRO A 271 -110.69 -62.22 12.92
CA PRO A 271 -111.78 -63.21 12.89
C PRO A 271 -111.28 -64.65 12.69
N MET A 272 -110.12 -64.86 12.06
CA MET A 272 -109.53 -66.19 11.86
C MET A 272 -108.80 -66.70 13.13
N ILE A 273 -108.19 -65.79 13.89
CA ILE A 273 -107.50 -66.05 15.16
C ILE A 273 -108.51 -66.24 16.29
N GLU A 274 -109.60 -65.48 16.35
CA GLU A 274 -110.64 -65.62 17.37
C GLU A 274 -111.41 -66.95 17.24
N LEU A 275 -111.54 -67.46 16.02
CA LEU A 275 -112.06 -68.79 15.71
C LEU A 275 -111.09 -69.91 16.15
N HIS A 276 -109.78 -69.71 15.96
CA HIS A 276 -108.75 -70.63 16.48
C HIS A 276 -108.64 -70.61 18.01
N ILE A 277 -108.71 -69.43 18.65
CA ILE A 277 -108.65 -69.30 20.12
C ILE A 277 -109.89 -69.92 20.78
N SER A 278 -111.06 -69.88 20.13
CA SER A 278 -112.26 -70.57 20.60
C SER A 278 -112.09 -72.10 20.54
N ASN A 279 -111.48 -72.63 19.47
CA ASN A 279 -111.14 -74.05 19.34
C ASN A 279 -109.97 -74.49 20.26
N ASP A 280 -109.01 -73.61 20.54
CA ASP A 280 -107.86 -73.90 21.39
C ASP A 280 -108.18 -73.75 22.89
N LYS A 281 -109.16 -72.90 23.27
CA LYS A 281 -109.72 -72.88 24.64
C LYS A 281 -110.48 -74.17 24.99
N GLU A 282 -111.06 -74.85 24.00
CA GLU A 282 -111.65 -76.19 24.14
C GLU A 282 -110.57 -77.28 24.29
N ARG A 283 -109.41 -77.14 23.62
CA ARG A 283 -108.24 -78.04 23.78
C ARG A 283 -107.44 -77.81 25.06
N LEU A 284 -107.26 -76.58 25.53
CA LEU A 284 -106.45 -76.28 26.72
C LEU A 284 -107.10 -76.70 28.05
N LYS A 285 -108.40 -77.04 28.05
CA LYS A 285 -109.07 -77.70 29.19
C LYS A 285 -108.74 -79.20 29.28
N SER A 286 -108.29 -79.82 28.19
CA SER A 286 -107.87 -81.24 28.13
C SER A 286 -106.44 -81.44 28.62
N ASP A 287 -105.55 -80.47 28.39
CA ASP A 287 -104.09 -80.69 28.51
C ASP A 287 -103.47 -80.09 29.79
N LEU A 288 -104.30 -79.68 30.77
CA LEU A 288 -103.85 -79.29 32.12
C LEU A 288 -103.83 -80.47 33.13
N LYS A 289 -104.00 -81.70 32.63
CA LYS A 289 -103.55 -82.92 33.28
C LYS A 289 -102.38 -83.42 32.45
N GLU A 290 -101.24 -83.64 33.10
CA GLU A 290 -100.00 -84.19 32.53
C GLU A 290 -98.97 -83.14 32.07
N LYS A 291 -98.17 -82.66 33.04
CA LYS A 291 -96.69 -82.71 32.95
C LYS A 291 -96.04 -82.27 34.26
N LYS A 292 -95.74 -83.27 35.10
CA LYS A 292 -94.66 -83.21 36.10
C LYS A 292 -93.36 -83.62 35.40
N GLY A 293 -92.29 -82.87 35.64
CA GLY A 293 -90.93 -83.42 35.64
C GLY A 293 -89.98 -82.86 34.60
N TRP A 294 -89.46 -81.64 34.79
CA TRP A 294 -88.14 -81.24 34.25
C TRP A 294 -87.33 -80.29 35.17
N PRO A 295 -86.90 -80.69 36.39
CA PRO A 295 -85.95 -79.88 37.18
C PRO A 295 -84.47 -80.31 36.99
N GLU A 296 -84.18 -81.55 36.60
CA GLU A 296 -82.82 -82.11 36.68
C GLU A 296 -81.96 -81.84 35.44
N CYS A 297 -82.54 -81.79 34.24
CA CYS A 297 -81.81 -81.49 33.00
C CYS A 297 -81.31 -80.04 32.95
N TRP A 298 -82.06 -79.10 33.55
CA TRP A 298 -81.66 -77.70 33.63
C TRP A 298 -80.42 -77.50 34.52
N ILE A 299 -80.31 -78.26 35.62
CA ILE A 299 -79.15 -78.20 36.53
C ILE A 299 -77.89 -78.72 35.84
N ILE A 300 -77.99 -79.82 35.08
CA ILE A 300 -76.84 -80.42 34.38
C ILE A 300 -76.32 -79.49 33.27
N VAL A 301 -77.21 -78.95 32.44
CA VAL A 301 -76.83 -78.05 31.34
C VAL A 301 -76.22 -76.75 31.87
N THR A 302 -76.77 -76.20 32.94
CA THR A 302 -76.24 -74.97 33.55
C THR A 302 -74.86 -75.23 34.18
N SER A 303 -74.68 -76.35 34.88
CA SER A 303 -73.41 -76.70 35.54
C SER A 303 -72.29 -76.97 34.52
N LEU A 304 -72.58 -77.69 33.42
CA LEU A 304 -71.59 -77.93 32.36
C LEU A 304 -71.16 -76.63 31.69
N ARG A 305 -72.11 -75.73 31.43
CA ARG A 305 -71.84 -74.43 30.79
C ARG A 305 -71.05 -73.48 31.70
N GLN A 306 -71.30 -73.54 33.01
CA GLN A 306 -70.52 -72.82 34.01
C GLN A 306 -69.07 -73.32 34.07
N ALA A 307 -68.87 -74.65 34.08
CA ALA A 307 -67.55 -75.27 34.11
C ALA A 307 -66.72 -74.97 32.85
N GLU A 308 -67.34 -74.96 31.67
CA GLU A 308 -66.66 -74.55 30.43
C GLU A 308 -66.20 -73.09 30.48
N PHE A 309 -67.04 -72.20 31.03
CA PHE A 309 -66.71 -70.78 31.16
C PHE A 309 -65.52 -70.55 32.11
N GLU A 310 -65.47 -71.26 33.24
CA GLU A 310 -64.37 -71.16 34.20
C GLU A 310 -63.04 -71.68 33.63
N ARG A 311 -63.09 -72.80 32.89
CA ARG A 311 -61.91 -73.33 32.18
C ARG A 311 -61.35 -72.32 31.17
N ILE A 312 -62.21 -71.74 30.33
CA ILE A 312 -61.79 -70.72 29.33
C ILE A 312 -61.24 -69.47 30.01
N ARG A 313 -61.80 -69.07 31.15
CA ARG A 313 -61.29 -67.93 31.92
C ARG A 313 -59.90 -68.21 32.48
N LYS A 314 -59.68 -69.39 33.06
CA LYS A 314 -58.41 -69.78 33.67
C LYS A 314 -57.28 -69.87 32.64
N GLU A 315 -57.54 -70.47 31.48
CA GLU A 315 -56.58 -70.52 30.36
C GLU A 315 -56.17 -69.11 29.88
N LYS A 316 -57.13 -68.18 29.81
CA LYS A 316 -56.84 -66.78 29.44
C LYS A 316 -56.01 -66.05 30.49
N GLU A 317 -56.30 -66.25 31.78
CA GLU A 317 -55.54 -65.66 32.88
C GLU A 317 -54.10 -66.21 32.92
N GLU A 318 -53.91 -67.51 32.70
CA GLU A 318 -52.59 -68.15 32.61
C GLU A 318 -51.78 -67.65 31.40
N HIS A 319 -52.41 -67.54 30.23
CA HIS A 319 -51.78 -66.98 29.04
C HIS A 319 -51.36 -65.51 29.22
N LEU A 320 -52.21 -64.70 29.87
CA LEU A 320 -51.86 -63.33 30.25
C LEU A 320 -50.69 -63.29 31.24
N GLY A 321 -50.67 -64.19 32.22
CA GLY A 321 -49.56 -64.33 33.17
C GLY A 321 -48.22 -64.63 32.49
N GLN A 322 -48.21 -65.55 31.52
CA GLN A 322 -47.02 -65.88 30.74
C GLN A 322 -46.51 -64.69 29.93
N ILE A 323 -47.40 -63.92 29.27
CA ILE A 323 -47.04 -62.71 28.53
C ILE A 323 -46.42 -61.65 29.45
N ILE A 324 -47.01 -61.44 30.63
CA ILE A 324 -46.51 -60.45 31.60
C ILE A 324 -45.12 -60.88 32.12
N GLN A 325 -44.93 -62.15 32.43
CA GLN A 325 -43.65 -62.68 32.91
C GLN A 325 -42.54 -62.57 31.84
N ALA A 326 -42.86 -62.87 30.57
CA ALA A 326 -41.93 -62.71 29.45
C ALA A 326 -41.49 -61.25 29.26
N ARG A 327 -42.44 -60.29 29.27
CA ARG A 327 -42.12 -58.85 29.17
C ARG A 327 -41.27 -58.34 30.34
N LYS A 328 -41.46 -58.90 31.54
CA LYS A 328 -40.67 -58.55 32.72
C LYS A 328 -39.22 -59.03 32.57
N GLN A 329 -39.02 -60.27 32.11
CA GLN A 329 -37.68 -60.79 31.81
C GLN A 329 -36.98 -59.99 30.69
N GLU A 330 -37.70 -59.64 29.62
CA GLU A 330 -37.19 -58.81 28.53
C GLU A 330 -36.73 -57.44 29.04
N SER A 331 -37.54 -56.80 29.89
CA SER A 331 -37.19 -55.53 30.53
C SER A 331 -35.95 -55.64 31.44
N ASP A 332 -35.81 -56.75 32.17
CA ASP A 332 -34.65 -57.00 33.05
C ASP A 332 -33.37 -57.29 32.25
N ILE A 333 -33.48 -58.00 31.12
CA ILE A 333 -32.36 -58.21 30.18
C ILE A 333 -31.91 -56.86 29.60
N GLU A 334 -32.85 -56.03 29.16
CA GLU A 334 -32.54 -54.73 28.58
C GLU A 334 -31.89 -53.79 29.60
N ARG A 335 -32.37 -53.77 30.85
CA ARG A 335 -31.73 -53.03 31.95
C ARG A 335 -30.28 -53.48 32.18
N LYS A 336 -30.02 -54.78 32.20
CA LYS A 336 -28.67 -55.33 32.36
C LYS A 336 -27.76 -54.97 31.19
N ARG A 337 -28.29 -54.99 29.96
CA ARG A 337 -27.56 -54.61 28.74
C ARG A 337 -27.17 -53.13 28.75
N ILE A 338 -28.10 -52.24 29.11
CA ILE A 338 -27.86 -50.80 29.26
C ILE A 338 -26.80 -50.54 30.34
N TYR A 339 -26.87 -51.24 31.47
CA TYR A 339 -25.85 -51.11 32.53
C TYR A 339 -24.46 -51.49 32.03
N HIS A 340 -24.34 -52.62 31.31
CA HIS A 340 -23.06 -53.08 30.77
C HIS A 340 -22.48 -52.08 29.76
N LEU A 341 -23.29 -51.58 28.82
CA LEU A 341 -22.91 -50.56 27.86
C LEU A 341 -22.43 -49.26 28.55
N LYS A 342 -23.17 -48.77 29.56
CA LYS A 342 -22.75 -47.60 30.34
C LYS A 342 -21.44 -47.83 31.11
N SER A 343 -21.20 -49.06 31.59
CA SER A 343 -19.95 -49.40 32.27
C SER A 343 -18.74 -49.44 31.32
N GLU A 344 -18.94 -49.96 30.10
CA GLU A 344 -17.93 -49.97 29.03
C GLU A 344 -17.61 -48.55 28.57
N GLU A 345 -18.63 -47.70 28.39
CA GLU A 345 -18.49 -46.30 28.01
C GLU A 345 -17.73 -45.47 29.08
N LYS A 346 -17.99 -45.74 30.37
CA LYS A 346 -17.20 -45.18 31.48
C LYS A 346 -15.74 -45.64 31.47
N LYS A 347 -15.47 -46.92 31.18
CA LYS A 347 -14.09 -47.42 31.03
C LYS A 347 -13.38 -46.80 29.82
N ALA A 348 -14.09 -46.60 28.71
CA ALA A 348 -13.55 -46.01 27.48
C ALA A 348 -13.34 -44.49 27.55
N SER A 349 -14.12 -43.78 28.37
CA SER A 349 -13.92 -42.34 28.67
C SER A 349 -12.78 -42.13 29.68
N GLY A 350 -12.64 -43.01 30.69
CA GLY A 350 -11.50 -43.00 31.61
C GLY A 350 -10.15 -43.21 30.93
N ARG A 351 -10.08 -44.05 29.88
CA ARG A 351 -8.86 -44.22 29.07
C ARG A 351 -8.53 -43.03 28.15
N ARG A 352 -9.51 -42.19 27.81
CA ARG A 352 -9.30 -41.00 26.97
C ARG A 352 -8.86 -39.75 27.75
N GLY A 353 -8.91 -39.78 29.08
CA GLY A 353 -8.44 -38.70 29.96
C GLY A 353 -7.05 -38.92 30.58
N SER A 354 -6.29 -39.93 30.12
CA SER A 354 -4.93 -40.22 30.62
C SER A 354 -3.92 -40.41 29.49
N SER A 355 -4.07 -39.67 28.40
CA SER A 355 -3.03 -39.52 27.36
C SER A 355 -2.76 -38.06 27.06
#